data_AF-A0A9E4VEF0-F1
#
_entry.id   AF-A0A9E4VEF0-F1
#
_cell.length_a   1.000
_cell.length_b   1.000
_cell.length_c   1.000
_cell.angle_alpha   90.00
_cell.angle_beta   90.00
_cell.angle_gamma   90.00
#
_symmetry.space_group_name_H-M   'P 1'
#
loop_
_entity.id
_entity.type
_entity.pdbx_description
1 polymer ?
#
loop_
_entity_poly.entity_id
_entity_poly.type
_entity_poly.pdbx_seq_one_letter_code
_entity_poly.pdbx_strand_id
1 'polypeptide(L)'
;MASKDRSIALIDLDAFYASVEVLERPELAGKPLLIGGSPRGRGVVAAASYEARAFGCRSAMPMAHALRLCPEATVLSPRFPAYREHSKRVMEVLARESDLVQQVSIDEAYVDLTPVAENMIEAEGLAHRMQGRIRVELGLPSSVGLAASKLVAKVACESGKPAGFAVVRPGEEAAFLAPLAVGKLPGIGPRSAQRLEAQGLATLGQVASAPVALLVSTLGPWGAVLQRRAQGEDPSPVSAERETKSISAEETFEVDIDELAPLAERLEAMAERLAGSLAKQGLVGRTVTLKLRSADFTTLTRSASGHAATASAEVIRAQAAALLESNWAPGQPVRLIGVGISNLRPVHAPGQLPMEELGA
;
A
#
# COMPACT_ATOMS: atom_id res chain seq x y z
N MET A 1 -34.47 -14.60 -5.23
CA MET A 1 -34.14 -13.17 -5.39
C MET A 1 -32.83 -13.10 -6.15
N ALA A 2 -32.79 -12.39 -7.28
CA ALA A 2 -31.51 -12.15 -7.96
C ALA A 2 -30.57 -11.44 -6.96
N SER A 3 -29.33 -11.91 -6.84
CA SER A 3 -28.32 -11.23 -6.03
C SER A 3 -28.17 -9.81 -6.57
N LYS A 4 -28.31 -8.81 -5.70
CA LYS A 4 -28.09 -7.41 -6.08
C LYS A 4 -26.64 -7.25 -6.49
N ASP A 5 -26.39 -6.73 -7.69
CA ASP A 5 -25.04 -6.45 -8.15
C ASP A 5 -24.35 -5.46 -7.21
N ARG A 6 -23.10 -5.77 -6.83
CA ARG A 6 -22.33 -4.89 -5.95
C ARG A 6 -22.00 -3.58 -6.65
N SER A 7 -21.85 -2.51 -5.87
CA SER A 7 -21.44 -1.19 -6.35
C SER A 7 -20.28 -0.70 -5.49
N ILE A 8 -19.06 -0.90 -5.98
CA ILE A 8 -17.82 -0.62 -5.26
C ILE A 8 -17.12 0.57 -5.90
N ALA A 9 -16.98 1.66 -5.15
CA ALA A 9 -16.18 2.79 -5.55
C ALA A 9 -14.75 2.66 -5.01
N LEU A 10 -13.75 2.94 -5.83
CA LEU A 10 -12.40 3.30 -5.38
C LEU A 10 -12.22 4.80 -5.54
N ILE A 11 -11.78 5.47 -4.48
CA ILE A 11 -11.35 6.87 -4.51
C ILE A 11 -9.83 6.91 -4.28
N ASP A 12 -9.10 7.57 -5.18
CA ASP A 12 -7.65 7.76 -5.13
C ASP A 12 -7.32 9.25 -5.25
N LEU A 13 -6.59 9.80 -4.27
CA LEU A 13 -6.20 11.21 -4.25
C LEU A 13 -5.03 11.47 -5.21
N ASP A 14 -5.28 12.34 -6.17
CA ASP A 14 -4.37 12.58 -7.28
C ASP A 14 -3.09 13.28 -6.83
N ALA A 15 -1.94 12.64 -7.12
CA ALA A 15 -0.62 13.12 -6.72
C ALA A 15 -0.59 13.61 -5.26
N PHE A 16 -1.23 12.87 -4.35
CA PHE A 16 -1.71 13.34 -3.05
C PHE A 16 -0.74 14.24 -2.27
N TYR A 17 0.53 13.83 -2.08
CA TYR A 17 1.47 14.64 -1.31
C TYR A 17 1.75 15.98 -2.00
N ALA A 18 1.97 15.98 -3.33
CA ALA A 18 2.14 17.22 -4.08
C ALA A 18 0.90 18.11 -4.00
N SER A 19 -0.30 17.52 -4.10
CA SER A 19 -1.56 18.25 -4.01
C SER A 19 -1.75 18.90 -2.63
N VAL A 20 -1.38 18.23 -1.54
CA VAL A 20 -1.36 18.84 -0.19
C VAL A 20 -0.33 19.96 -0.11
N GLU A 21 0.87 19.77 -0.67
CA GLU A 21 1.88 20.82 -0.66
C GLU A 21 1.44 22.07 -1.42
N VAL A 22 0.77 21.92 -2.57
CA VAL A 22 0.21 23.04 -3.35
C VAL A 22 -0.96 23.70 -2.62
N LEU A 23 -1.82 22.91 -1.98
CA LEU A 23 -2.96 23.42 -1.22
C LEU A 23 -2.53 24.37 -0.08
N GLU A 24 -1.46 24.00 0.64
CA GLU A 24 -0.95 24.80 1.76
C GLU A 24 0.07 25.87 1.35
N ARG A 25 0.65 25.74 0.15
CA ARG A 25 1.62 26.68 -0.43
C ARG A 25 1.26 26.98 -1.89
N PRO A 26 0.30 27.91 -2.12
CA PRO A 26 -0.21 28.20 -3.46
C PRO A 26 0.86 28.65 -4.46
N GLU A 27 1.99 29.19 -3.99
CA GLU A 27 3.15 29.55 -4.82
C GLU A 27 3.83 28.34 -5.50
N LEU A 28 3.49 27.12 -5.11
CA LEU A 28 3.96 25.88 -5.73
C LEU A 28 3.10 25.43 -6.92
N ALA A 29 1.93 26.06 -7.14
CA ALA A 29 1.03 25.67 -8.22
C ALA A 29 1.70 25.74 -9.60
N GLY A 30 1.50 24.70 -10.41
CA GLY A 30 2.05 24.60 -11.76
C GLY A 30 3.56 24.32 -11.84
N LYS A 31 4.24 24.13 -10.70
CA LYS A 31 5.66 23.76 -10.67
C LYS A 31 5.83 22.24 -10.61
N PRO A 32 6.87 21.68 -11.26
CA PRO A 32 7.22 20.28 -11.06
C PRO A 32 7.69 20.04 -9.62
N LEU A 33 6.95 19.23 -8.86
CA LEU A 33 7.27 18.90 -7.47
C LEU A 33 7.70 17.43 -7.33
N LEU A 34 8.76 17.20 -6.58
CA LEU A 34 9.22 15.88 -6.16
C LEU A 34 9.25 15.82 -4.63
N ILE A 35 8.40 14.98 -4.04
CA ILE A 35 8.32 14.78 -2.60
C ILE A 35 9.09 13.51 -2.29
N GLY A 36 10.09 13.55 -1.41
CA GLY A 36 10.86 12.35 -1.11
C GLY A 36 12.17 12.60 -0.35
N GLY A 37 13.02 11.57 -0.36
CA GLY A 37 14.33 11.63 0.28
C GLY A 37 15.33 12.51 -0.46
N SER A 38 16.42 12.88 0.21
CA SER A 38 17.47 13.75 -0.33
C SER A 38 18.06 13.24 -1.67
N PRO A 39 18.34 14.13 -2.64
CA PRO A 39 19.02 13.76 -3.88
C PRO A 39 20.51 13.48 -3.71
N ARG A 40 21.12 13.93 -2.59
CA ARG A 40 22.55 13.71 -2.30
C ARG A 40 22.85 12.32 -1.75
N GLY A 41 21.81 11.54 -1.46
CA GLY A 41 21.90 10.25 -0.81
C GLY A 41 21.13 9.18 -1.55
N ARG A 42 20.60 8.22 -0.78
CA ARG A 42 19.82 7.08 -1.31
C ARG A 42 18.32 7.36 -1.36
N GLY A 43 17.94 8.64 -1.41
CA GLY A 43 16.56 9.10 -1.44
C GLY A 43 15.80 8.63 -2.67
N VAL A 44 14.51 8.36 -2.47
CA VAL A 44 13.56 8.02 -3.54
C VAL A 44 12.41 9.04 -3.57
N VAL A 45 11.80 9.17 -4.74
CA VAL A 45 10.56 9.94 -4.92
C VAL A 45 9.41 9.18 -4.26
N ALA A 46 8.83 9.75 -3.22
CA ALA A 46 7.60 9.25 -2.61
C ALA A 46 6.39 9.62 -3.48
N ALA A 47 6.31 10.88 -3.93
CA ALA A 47 5.29 11.36 -4.85
C ALA A 47 5.87 12.39 -5.83
N ALA A 48 5.33 12.41 -7.04
CA ALA A 48 5.65 13.41 -8.06
C ALA A 48 4.35 14.08 -8.52
N SER A 49 4.38 15.41 -8.67
CA SER A 49 3.28 16.17 -9.28
C SER A 49 3.07 15.78 -10.74
N TYR A 50 1.92 16.12 -11.32
CA TYR A 50 1.65 15.82 -12.72
C TYR A 50 2.61 16.55 -13.68
N GLU A 51 3.02 17.76 -13.32
CA GLU A 51 4.05 18.53 -14.03
C GLU A 51 5.38 17.77 -14.04
N ALA A 52 5.83 17.24 -12.90
CA ALA A 52 7.05 16.42 -12.85
C ALA A 52 6.87 15.08 -13.61
N ARG A 53 5.67 14.48 -13.57
CA ARG A 53 5.37 13.24 -14.30
C ARG A 53 5.44 13.43 -15.82
N ALA A 54 5.21 14.63 -16.35
CA ALA A 54 5.37 14.93 -17.77
C ALA A 54 6.82 14.73 -18.25
N PHE A 55 7.80 14.93 -17.37
CA PHE A 55 9.23 14.66 -17.63
C PHE A 55 9.63 13.19 -17.42
N GLY A 56 8.67 12.32 -17.09
CA GLY A 56 8.94 10.90 -16.83
C GLY A 56 9.31 10.58 -15.38
N CYS A 57 9.28 11.57 -14.46
CA CYS A 57 9.43 11.30 -13.03
C CYS A 57 8.29 10.41 -12.51
N ARG A 58 8.62 9.44 -11.65
CA ARG A 58 7.64 8.49 -11.08
C ARG A 58 7.97 8.22 -9.62
N SER A 59 6.96 7.82 -8.84
CA SER A 59 7.17 7.30 -7.48
C SER A 59 8.10 6.08 -7.50
N ALA A 60 8.83 5.87 -6.40
CA ALA A 60 9.88 4.86 -6.23
C ALA A 60 11.13 5.04 -7.12
N MET A 61 11.18 6.06 -7.98
CA MET A 61 12.38 6.41 -8.72
C MET A 61 13.46 6.97 -7.77
N PRO A 62 14.76 6.66 -7.95
CA PRO A 62 15.83 7.35 -7.24
C PRO A 62 15.75 8.87 -7.46
N MET A 63 15.82 9.66 -6.38
CA MET A 63 15.63 11.11 -6.46
C MET A 63 16.66 11.78 -7.39
N ALA A 64 17.92 11.33 -7.35
CA ALA A 64 18.97 11.80 -8.25
C ALA A 64 18.65 11.51 -9.73
N HIS A 65 17.95 10.41 -10.03
CA HIS A 65 17.51 10.11 -11.39
C HIS A 65 16.35 11.01 -11.81
N ALA A 66 15.36 11.21 -10.93
CA ALA A 66 14.24 12.11 -11.19
C ALA A 66 14.72 13.55 -11.49
N LEU A 67 15.73 14.05 -10.77
CA LEU A 67 16.34 15.36 -11.04
C LEU A 67 17.14 15.44 -12.35
N ARG A 68 17.65 14.31 -12.86
CA ARG A 68 18.24 14.30 -14.21
C ARG A 68 17.17 14.41 -15.29
N LEU A 69 15.97 13.87 -15.04
CA LEU A 69 14.83 13.97 -15.96
C LEU A 69 14.16 15.35 -15.90
N CYS A 70 14.09 15.97 -14.72
CA CYS A 70 13.48 17.29 -14.50
C CYS A 70 14.39 18.13 -13.58
N PRO A 71 15.42 18.79 -14.12
CA PRO A 71 16.38 19.59 -13.34
C PRO A 71 15.76 20.77 -12.59
N GLU A 72 14.66 21.32 -13.11
CA GLU A 72 13.90 22.43 -12.53
C GLU A 72 12.91 22.00 -11.42
N ALA A 73 12.81 20.70 -11.13
CA ALA A 73 11.91 20.20 -10.10
C ALA A 73 12.25 20.75 -8.71
N THR A 74 11.22 21.19 -7.99
CA THR A 74 11.34 21.56 -6.59
C THR A 74 11.24 20.30 -5.73
N VAL A 75 12.32 19.98 -5.01
CA VAL A 75 12.39 18.84 -4.10
C VAL A 75 11.91 19.27 -2.71
N LEU A 76 10.96 18.53 -2.16
CA LEU A 76 10.35 18.79 -0.86
C LEU A 76 10.47 17.57 0.04
N SER A 77 10.86 17.82 1.30
CA SER A 77 10.86 16.78 2.34
C SER A 77 9.41 16.42 2.72
N PRO A 78 9.06 15.13 2.86
CA PRO A 78 7.71 14.71 3.22
C PRO A 78 7.23 15.25 4.56
N ARG A 79 6.03 15.83 4.61
CA ARG A 79 5.32 16.28 5.82
C ARG A 79 4.21 15.31 6.22
N PHE A 80 4.59 14.08 6.59
CA PHE A 80 3.64 13.01 6.92
C PHE A 80 2.52 13.37 7.91
N PRO A 81 2.73 14.20 8.96
CA PRO A 81 1.64 14.64 9.82
C PRO A 81 0.52 15.36 9.05
N ALA A 82 0.86 16.32 8.18
CA ALA A 82 -0.11 17.03 7.35
C ALA A 82 -0.83 16.07 6.40
N TYR A 83 -0.10 15.14 5.77
CA TYR A 83 -0.70 14.16 4.86
C TYR A 83 -1.70 13.25 5.59
N ARG A 84 -1.42 12.86 6.83
CA ARG A 84 -2.33 12.03 7.64
C ARG A 84 -3.58 12.81 8.05
N GLU A 85 -3.44 14.08 8.36
CA GLU A 85 -4.56 14.96 8.71
C GLU A 85 -5.52 15.13 7.53
N HIS A 86 -5.00 15.46 6.34
CA HIS A 86 -5.81 15.57 5.12
C HIS A 86 -6.46 14.24 4.73
N SER A 87 -5.73 13.13 4.85
CA SER A 87 -6.27 11.78 4.65
C SER A 87 -7.44 11.50 5.58
N LYS A 88 -7.29 11.79 6.88
CA LYS A 88 -8.36 11.60 7.87
C LYS A 88 -9.62 12.37 7.47
N ARG A 89 -9.48 13.64 7.06
CA ARG A 89 -10.60 14.47 6.60
C ARG A 89 -11.27 13.90 5.34
N VAL A 90 -10.50 13.33 4.41
CA VAL A 90 -11.05 12.62 3.25
C VAL A 90 -11.86 11.40 3.70
N MET A 91 -11.31 10.57 4.59
CA MET A 91 -12.03 9.39 5.09
C MET A 91 -13.32 9.78 5.82
N GLU A 92 -13.32 10.90 6.56
CA GLU A 92 -14.53 11.47 7.19
C GLU A 92 -15.57 11.92 6.16
N VAL A 93 -15.17 12.39 4.98
CA VAL A 93 -16.10 12.71 3.87
C VAL A 93 -16.70 11.43 3.28
N LEU A 94 -15.88 10.40 3.06
CA LEU A 94 -16.35 9.11 2.51
C LEU A 94 -17.32 8.41 3.46
N ALA A 95 -17.03 8.42 4.76
CA ALA A 95 -17.84 7.79 5.80
C ALA A 95 -19.25 8.41 5.97
N ARG A 96 -19.53 9.57 5.37
CA ARG A 96 -20.87 10.17 5.36
C ARG A 96 -21.82 9.50 4.37
N GLU A 97 -21.28 8.80 3.37
CA GLU A 97 -22.09 8.17 2.31
C GLU A 97 -22.23 6.65 2.51
N SER A 98 -21.31 6.00 3.21
CA SER A 98 -21.40 4.58 3.58
C SER A 98 -20.55 4.26 4.80
N ASP A 99 -21.01 3.34 5.64
CA ASP A 99 -20.23 2.80 6.78
C ASP A 99 -19.14 1.80 6.32
N LEU A 100 -19.23 1.30 5.09
CA LEU A 100 -18.28 0.33 4.53
C LEU A 100 -17.16 1.03 3.78
N VAL A 101 -16.30 1.74 4.52
CA VAL A 101 -15.09 2.39 3.99
C VAL A 101 -13.85 1.58 4.36
N GLN A 102 -13.15 1.06 3.36
CA GLN A 102 -11.87 0.39 3.54
C GLN A 102 -10.72 1.27 3.07
N GLN A 103 -10.01 1.90 4.02
CA GLN A 103 -8.78 2.61 3.71
C GLN A 103 -7.63 1.65 3.37
N VAL A 104 -7.11 1.74 2.14
CA VAL A 104 -6.01 0.90 1.64
C VAL A 104 -4.66 1.55 1.95
N SER A 105 -4.55 2.83 1.65
CA SER A 105 -3.40 3.70 1.91
C SER A 105 -3.89 5.08 2.39
N ILE A 106 -2.94 5.99 2.61
CA ILE A 106 -3.25 7.35 3.04
C ILE A 106 -4.07 8.14 1.99
N ASP A 107 -3.97 7.76 0.73
CA ASP A 107 -4.59 8.41 -0.43
C ASP A 107 -5.62 7.55 -1.15
N GLU A 108 -5.83 6.30 -0.74
CA GLU A 108 -6.70 5.34 -1.44
C GLU A 108 -7.68 4.65 -0.48
N ALA A 109 -8.97 4.63 -0.85
CA ALA A 109 -9.99 3.89 -0.13
C ALA A 109 -11.05 3.29 -1.05
N TYR A 110 -11.53 2.10 -0.69
CA TYR A 110 -12.75 1.53 -1.25
C TYR A 110 -13.96 1.93 -0.42
N VAL A 111 -15.09 2.18 -1.08
CA VAL A 111 -16.39 2.42 -0.46
C VAL A 111 -17.40 1.47 -1.09
N ASP A 112 -18.04 0.65 -0.27
CA ASP A 112 -19.14 -0.21 -0.73
C ASP A 112 -20.45 0.56 -0.64
N LEU A 113 -21.02 0.86 -1.81
CA LEU A 113 -22.28 1.60 -1.96
C LEU A 113 -23.47 0.64 -2.11
N THR A 114 -23.24 -0.67 -2.16
CA THR A 114 -24.29 -1.69 -2.31
C THR A 114 -25.39 -1.58 -1.24
N PRO A 115 -25.11 -1.29 0.05
CA PRO A 115 -26.14 -1.17 1.07
C PRO A 115 -27.00 0.10 0.94
N VAL A 116 -26.48 1.17 0.32
CA VAL A 116 -27.08 2.51 0.33
C VAL A 116 -27.60 2.97 -1.03
N ALA A 117 -27.21 2.30 -2.12
CA ALA A 117 -27.67 2.60 -3.48
C ALA A 117 -28.56 1.47 -4.01
N GLU A 118 -29.74 1.75 -4.55
CA GLU A 118 -30.64 0.76 -5.14
C GLU A 118 -30.06 0.10 -6.40
N ASN A 119 -29.32 0.88 -7.20
CA ASN A 119 -28.75 0.47 -8.47
C ASN A 119 -27.46 1.25 -8.81
N MET A 120 -26.81 0.90 -9.92
CA MET A 120 -25.54 1.51 -10.33
C MET A 120 -25.65 3.02 -10.63
N ILE A 121 -26.80 3.51 -11.10
CA ILE A 121 -27.01 4.94 -11.40
C ILE A 121 -26.99 5.75 -10.10
N GLU A 122 -27.66 5.24 -9.06
CA GLU A 122 -27.63 5.88 -7.74
C GLU A 122 -26.24 5.81 -7.11
N ALA A 123 -25.53 4.68 -7.24
CA ALA A 123 -24.15 4.53 -6.78
C ALA A 123 -23.20 5.50 -7.49
N GLU A 124 -23.40 5.74 -8.79
CA GLU A 124 -22.66 6.74 -9.56
C GLU A 124 -22.90 8.16 -9.02
N GLY A 125 -24.15 8.51 -8.70
CA GLY A 125 -24.50 9.78 -8.06
C GLY A 125 -23.85 9.97 -6.68
N LEU A 126 -23.85 8.92 -5.84
CA LEU A 126 -23.16 8.88 -4.55
C LEU A 126 -21.65 9.08 -4.71
N ALA A 127 -21.03 8.39 -5.67
CA ALA A 127 -19.60 8.50 -5.95
C ALA A 127 -19.20 9.88 -6.47
N HIS A 128 -20.00 10.50 -7.35
CA HIS A 128 -19.79 11.88 -7.77
C HIS A 128 -19.93 12.87 -6.62
N ARG A 129 -20.88 12.64 -5.72
CA ARG A 129 -21.03 13.47 -4.51
C ARG A 129 -19.80 13.36 -3.61
N MET A 130 -19.25 12.17 -3.39
CA MET A 130 -17.99 12.00 -2.65
C MET A 130 -16.84 12.78 -3.30
N GLN A 131 -16.63 12.62 -4.61
CA GLN A 131 -15.57 13.32 -5.34
C GLN A 131 -15.74 14.85 -5.27
N GLY A 132 -16.96 15.33 -5.49
CA GLY A 132 -17.31 16.75 -5.41
C GLY A 132 -17.09 17.34 -4.02
N ARG A 133 -17.46 16.62 -2.96
CA ARG A 133 -17.20 17.04 -1.57
C ARG A 133 -15.70 17.10 -1.27
N ILE A 134 -14.91 16.12 -1.69
CA ILE A 134 -13.44 16.17 -1.52
C ILE A 134 -12.87 17.42 -2.20
N ARG A 135 -13.34 17.73 -3.42
CA ARG A 135 -12.90 18.91 -4.15
C ARG A 135 -13.30 20.22 -3.48
N VAL A 136 -14.57 20.35 -3.09
CA VAL A 136 -15.14 21.61 -2.56
C VAL A 136 -14.78 21.84 -1.09
N GLU A 137 -14.87 20.81 -0.25
CA GLU A 137 -14.64 20.92 1.20
C GLU A 137 -13.14 20.89 1.55
N LEU A 138 -12.33 20.17 0.76
CA LEU A 138 -10.92 19.91 1.10
C LEU A 138 -9.93 20.46 0.07
N GLY A 139 -10.39 20.92 -1.10
CA GLY A 139 -9.52 21.48 -2.14
C GLY A 139 -8.63 20.44 -2.84
N LEU A 140 -8.83 19.15 -2.58
CA LEU A 140 -7.97 18.08 -3.10
C LEU A 140 -8.54 17.48 -4.39
N PRO A 141 -7.69 17.19 -5.40
CA PRO A 141 -8.10 16.43 -6.57
C PRO A 141 -8.17 14.94 -6.23
N SER A 142 -9.13 14.23 -6.83
CA SER A 142 -9.25 12.79 -6.71
C SER A 142 -9.82 12.19 -7.99
N SER A 143 -9.44 10.94 -8.25
CA SER A 143 -9.99 10.12 -9.31
C SER A 143 -10.83 8.99 -8.72
N VAL A 144 -11.90 8.61 -9.43
CA VAL A 144 -12.85 7.61 -8.95
C VAL A 144 -13.06 6.53 -9.99
N GLY A 145 -13.07 5.28 -9.54
CA GLY A 145 -13.49 4.13 -10.34
C GLY A 145 -14.66 3.43 -9.65
N LEU A 146 -15.74 3.16 -10.37
CA LEU A 146 -16.93 2.47 -9.87
C LEU A 146 -17.16 1.19 -10.67
N ALA A 147 -17.29 0.06 -9.98
CA ALA A 147 -17.53 -1.25 -10.61
C ALA A 147 -18.18 -2.26 -9.64
N ALA A 148 -18.49 -3.46 -10.13
CA ALA A 148 -19.05 -4.55 -9.31
C ALA A 148 -18.02 -5.28 -8.42
N SER A 149 -16.73 -4.91 -8.51
CA SER A 149 -15.66 -5.50 -7.70
C SER A 149 -14.54 -4.50 -7.42
N LYS A 150 -13.80 -4.73 -6.32
CA LYS A 150 -12.66 -3.91 -5.92
C LYS A 150 -11.59 -3.89 -7.00
N LEU A 151 -11.25 -5.06 -7.53
CA LEU A 151 -10.29 -5.20 -8.62
C LEU A 151 -10.61 -4.28 -9.80
N VAL A 152 -11.83 -4.34 -10.32
CA VAL A 152 -12.22 -3.59 -11.52
C VAL A 152 -12.37 -2.11 -11.20
N ALA A 153 -12.91 -1.75 -10.03
CA ALA A 153 -12.98 -0.36 -9.56
C ALA A 153 -11.59 0.27 -9.50
N LYS A 154 -10.57 -0.49 -9.07
CA LYS A 154 -9.17 -0.02 -9.06
C LYS A 154 -8.60 0.22 -10.44
N VAL A 155 -8.84 -0.70 -11.38
CA VAL A 155 -8.36 -0.53 -12.76
C VAL A 155 -9.09 0.62 -13.46
N ALA A 156 -10.39 0.78 -13.23
CA ALA A 156 -11.20 1.89 -13.74
C ALA A 156 -10.68 3.24 -13.23
N CYS A 157 -10.44 3.38 -11.92
CA CYS A 157 -9.89 4.58 -11.30
C CYS A 157 -8.55 4.98 -11.93
N GLU A 158 -7.61 4.03 -12.05
CA GLU A 158 -6.29 4.30 -12.65
C GLU A 158 -6.37 4.69 -14.13
N SER A 159 -7.33 4.12 -14.87
CA SER A 159 -7.55 4.45 -16.28
C SER A 159 -8.18 5.83 -16.48
N GLY A 160 -8.88 6.35 -15.47
CA GLY A 160 -9.53 7.67 -15.50
C GLY A 160 -8.64 8.83 -15.05
N LYS A 161 -7.47 8.59 -14.45
CA LYS A 161 -6.60 9.66 -13.93
C LYS A 161 -6.10 10.62 -15.04
N PRO A 162 -5.90 11.92 -14.73
CA PRO A 162 -6.13 12.61 -13.45
C PRO A 162 -7.54 13.21 -13.30
N ALA A 163 -7.96 13.44 -12.05
CA ALA A 163 -9.23 14.05 -11.64
C ALA A 163 -10.45 13.46 -12.37
N GLY A 164 -10.38 12.19 -12.73
CA GLY A 164 -11.36 11.55 -13.60
C GLY A 164 -12.35 10.69 -12.86
N PHE A 165 -13.30 10.16 -13.63
CA PHE A 165 -14.36 9.32 -13.13
C PHE A 165 -14.65 8.25 -14.18
N ALA A 166 -14.55 6.98 -13.79
CA ALA A 166 -14.78 5.85 -14.69
C ALA A 166 -15.75 4.85 -14.06
N VAL A 167 -16.74 4.41 -14.83
CA VAL A 167 -17.74 3.40 -14.43
C VAL A 167 -17.61 2.19 -15.33
N VAL A 168 -17.57 1.00 -14.73
CA VAL A 168 -17.64 -0.28 -15.43
C VAL A 168 -18.89 -0.98 -14.94
N ARG A 169 -19.90 -1.14 -15.81
CA ARG A 169 -21.19 -1.72 -15.38
C ARG A 169 -21.08 -3.23 -15.21
N PRO A 170 -21.95 -3.84 -14.38
CA PRO A 170 -22.03 -5.28 -14.26
C PRO A 170 -22.19 -5.95 -15.63
N GLY A 171 -21.32 -6.92 -15.93
CA GLY A 171 -21.27 -7.63 -17.22
C GLY A 171 -20.32 -7.02 -18.25
N GLU A 172 -19.80 -5.80 -18.03
CA GLU A 172 -18.84 -5.14 -18.93
C GLU A 172 -17.38 -5.39 -18.52
N GLU A 173 -17.12 -6.02 -17.37
CA GLU A 173 -15.80 -6.07 -16.74
C GLU A 173 -14.76 -6.78 -17.61
N ALA A 174 -15.09 -7.96 -18.14
CA ALA A 174 -14.18 -8.73 -18.99
C ALA A 174 -13.82 -7.95 -20.27
N ALA A 175 -14.80 -7.28 -20.88
CA ALA A 175 -14.60 -6.47 -22.08
C ALA A 175 -13.75 -5.23 -21.80
N PHE A 176 -14.00 -4.56 -20.67
CA PHE A 176 -13.21 -3.42 -20.21
C PHE A 176 -11.75 -3.79 -19.93
N LEU A 177 -11.50 -4.94 -19.29
CA LEU A 177 -10.15 -5.39 -18.96
C LEU A 177 -9.40 -5.92 -20.19
N ALA A 178 -10.08 -6.61 -21.12
CA ALA A 178 -9.47 -7.32 -22.23
C ALA A 178 -8.36 -6.58 -23.01
N PRO A 179 -8.50 -5.29 -23.38
CA PRO A 179 -7.48 -4.59 -24.16
C PRO A 179 -6.27 -4.13 -23.33
N LEU A 180 -6.34 -4.17 -22.00
CA LEU A 180 -5.29 -3.64 -21.14
C LEU A 180 -4.08 -4.58 -21.10
N ALA A 181 -2.88 -3.99 -21.04
CA ALA A 181 -1.65 -4.74 -20.84
C ALA A 181 -1.68 -5.51 -19.51
N VAL A 182 -1.09 -6.70 -19.45
CA VAL A 182 -1.13 -7.57 -18.26
C VAL A 182 -0.65 -6.86 -16.98
N GLY A 183 0.37 -6.01 -17.07
CA GLY A 183 0.89 -5.24 -15.94
C GLY A 183 -0.07 -4.20 -15.35
N LYS A 184 -1.22 -3.93 -16.00
CA LYS A 184 -2.25 -3.03 -15.46
C LYS A 184 -3.12 -3.69 -14.40
N LEU A 185 -3.12 -5.02 -14.30
CA LEU A 185 -3.92 -5.73 -13.32
C LEU A 185 -3.23 -5.73 -11.93
N PRO A 186 -3.94 -5.30 -10.86
CA PRO A 186 -3.41 -5.35 -9.51
C PRO A 186 -2.93 -6.75 -9.10
N GLY A 187 -1.67 -6.83 -8.66
CA GLY A 187 -1.00 -8.07 -8.28
C GLY A 187 -0.04 -8.62 -9.34
N ILE A 188 0.03 -8.02 -10.54
CA ILE A 188 1.05 -8.35 -11.55
C ILE A 188 2.18 -7.33 -11.49
N GLY A 189 3.31 -7.70 -10.88
CA GLY A 189 4.54 -6.92 -10.93
C GLY A 189 5.31 -7.08 -12.25
N PRO A 190 6.33 -6.25 -12.52
CA PRO A 190 7.08 -6.25 -13.79
C PRO A 190 7.65 -7.62 -14.19
N ARG A 191 8.15 -8.39 -13.21
CA ARG A 191 8.68 -9.75 -13.45
C ARG A 191 7.60 -10.73 -13.88
N SER A 192 6.41 -10.65 -13.28
CA SER A 192 5.29 -11.52 -13.64
C SER A 192 4.73 -11.15 -15.01
N ALA A 193 4.64 -9.85 -15.32
CA ALA A 193 4.25 -9.36 -16.64
C ALA A 193 5.21 -9.88 -17.73
N GLN A 194 6.53 -9.72 -17.53
CA GLN A 194 7.53 -10.22 -18.48
C GLN A 194 7.43 -11.74 -18.72
N ARG A 195 7.16 -12.52 -17.68
CA ARG A 195 6.98 -13.98 -17.81
C ARG A 195 5.73 -14.33 -18.63
N LEU A 196 4.63 -13.61 -18.48
CA LEU A 196 3.42 -13.79 -19.27
C LEU A 196 3.63 -13.36 -20.73
N GLU A 197 4.27 -12.21 -20.94
CA GLU A 197 4.61 -11.70 -22.27
C GLU A 197 5.51 -12.67 -23.03
N ALA A 198 6.46 -13.31 -22.36
CA ALA A 198 7.31 -14.36 -22.94
C ALA A 198 6.52 -15.62 -23.38
N GLN A 199 5.29 -15.80 -22.88
CA GLN A 199 4.34 -16.83 -23.32
C GLN A 199 3.34 -16.31 -24.37
N GLY A 200 3.54 -15.11 -24.91
CA GLY A 200 2.63 -14.48 -25.87
C GLY A 200 1.38 -13.85 -25.25
N LEU A 201 1.34 -13.69 -23.91
CA LEU A 201 0.21 -13.13 -23.17
C LEU A 201 0.53 -11.69 -22.75
N ALA A 202 0.35 -10.74 -23.67
CA ALA A 202 0.59 -9.32 -23.45
C ALA A 202 -0.63 -8.57 -22.91
N THR A 203 -1.85 -9.06 -23.17
CA THR A 203 -3.10 -8.42 -22.72
C THR A 203 -3.90 -9.27 -21.75
N LEU A 204 -4.78 -8.63 -20.96
CA LEU A 204 -5.66 -9.34 -20.05
C LEU A 204 -6.68 -10.22 -20.77
N GLY A 205 -7.13 -9.86 -21.97
CA GLY A 205 -8.01 -10.71 -22.77
C GLY A 205 -7.34 -12.03 -23.19
N GLN A 206 -6.04 -11.97 -23.49
CA GLN A 206 -5.23 -13.17 -23.76
C GLN A 206 -5.09 -14.02 -22.50
N VAL A 207 -4.80 -13.42 -21.35
CA VAL A 207 -4.72 -14.13 -20.06
C VAL A 207 -6.06 -14.77 -19.69
N ALA A 208 -7.17 -14.05 -19.85
CA ALA A 208 -8.52 -14.53 -19.58
C ALA A 208 -8.91 -15.75 -20.42
N SER A 209 -8.37 -15.85 -21.65
CA SER A 209 -8.66 -16.94 -22.59
C SER A 209 -7.62 -18.06 -22.59
N ALA A 210 -6.48 -17.86 -21.92
CA ALA A 210 -5.38 -18.81 -21.90
C ALA A 210 -5.76 -20.09 -21.13
N PRO A 211 -5.24 -21.28 -21.52
CA PRO A 211 -5.41 -22.49 -20.73
C PRO A 211 -4.85 -22.30 -19.30
N VAL A 212 -5.64 -22.67 -18.27
CA VAL A 212 -5.23 -22.55 -16.87
C VAL A 212 -3.89 -23.23 -16.61
N ALA A 213 -3.64 -24.38 -17.24
CA ALA A 213 -2.39 -25.12 -17.11
C ALA A 213 -1.15 -24.29 -17.51
N LEU A 214 -1.25 -23.48 -18.58
CA LEU A 214 -0.18 -22.57 -19.02
C LEU A 214 0.06 -21.46 -17.99
N LEU A 215 -1.01 -20.89 -17.44
CA LEU A 215 -0.90 -19.84 -16.43
C LEU A 215 -0.29 -20.40 -15.13
N VAL A 216 -0.66 -21.63 -14.76
CA VAL A 216 -0.11 -22.31 -13.59
C VAL A 216 1.35 -22.71 -13.78
N SER A 217 1.76 -23.19 -14.95
CA SER A 217 3.17 -23.45 -15.22
C SER A 217 3.99 -22.15 -15.22
N THR A 218 3.38 -21.03 -15.60
CA THR A 218 4.05 -19.73 -15.67
C THR A 218 4.14 -19.04 -14.31
N LEU A 219 3.11 -19.10 -13.46
CA LEU A 219 3.02 -18.31 -12.22
C LEU A 219 2.70 -19.13 -10.96
N GLY A 220 2.71 -20.47 -11.07
CA GLY A 220 2.28 -21.36 -9.99
C GLY A 220 0.77 -21.28 -9.73
N PRO A 221 0.30 -21.61 -8.51
CA PRO A 221 -1.13 -21.59 -8.17
C PRO A 221 -1.82 -20.24 -8.42
N TRP A 222 -1.05 -19.14 -8.42
CA TRP A 222 -1.55 -17.81 -8.73
C TRP A 222 -2.09 -17.69 -10.17
N GLY A 223 -1.59 -18.49 -11.12
CA GLY A 223 -2.05 -18.47 -12.51
C GLY A 223 -3.55 -18.74 -12.67
N ALA A 224 -4.11 -19.65 -11.87
CA ALA A 224 -5.54 -19.93 -11.88
C ALA A 224 -6.38 -18.78 -11.30
N VAL A 225 -5.86 -18.09 -10.27
CA VAL A 225 -6.52 -16.90 -9.71
C VAL A 225 -6.44 -15.74 -10.69
N LEU A 226 -5.29 -15.59 -11.36
CA LEU A 226 -5.06 -14.55 -12.33
C LEU A 226 -6.04 -14.62 -13.51
N GLN A 227 -6.35 -15.81 -14.02
CA GLN A 227 -7.31 -15.96 -15.11
C GLN A 227 -8.68 -15.37 -14.75
N ARG A 228 -9.24 -15.76 -13.59
CA ARG A 228 -10.52 -15.25 -13.09
C ARG A 228 -10.49 -13.74 -12.91
N ARG A 229 -9.40 -13.21 -12.35
CA ARG A 229 -9.21 -11.76 -12.20
C ARG A 229 -9.14 -11.03 -13.54
N ALA A 230 -8.52 -11.63 -14.57
CA ALA A 230 -8.49 -11.06 -15.91
C ALA A 230 -9.89 -11.04 -16.58
N GLN A 231 -10.82 -11.88 -16.10
CA GLN A 231 -12.24 -11.89 -16.48
C GLN A 231 -13.09 -10.92 -15.62
N GLY A 232 -12.48 -10.17 -14.69
CA GLY A 232 -13.18 -9.23 -13.81
C GLY A 232 -13.67 -9.82 -12.49
N GLU A 233 -13.47 -11.13 -12.28
CA GLU A 233 -13.93 -11.81 -11.07
C GLU A 233 -13.04 -11.49 -9.87
N ASP A 234 -13.63 -10.85 -8.87
CA ASP A 234 -13.01 -10.62 -7.57
C ASP A 234 -14.07 -10.63 -6.47
N PRO A 235 -14.22 -11.74 -5.72
CA PRO A 235 -15.23 -11.85 -4.67
C PRO A 235 -14.82 -11.12 -3.38
N SER A 236 -13.63 -10.51 -3.32
CA SER A 236 -13.15 -9.90 -2.08
C SER A 236 -14.10 -8.79 -1.60
N PRO A 237 -14.47 -8.78 -0.30
CA PRO A 237 -15.35 -7.76 0.25
C PRO A 237 -14.57 -6.46 0.52
N VAL A 238 -15.32 -5.36 0.63
CA VAL A 238 -14.84 -4.15 1.29
C VAL A 238 -15.00 -4.36 2.79
N SER A 239 -13.90 -4.20 3.53
CA SER A 239 -13.87 -4.40 4.98
C SER A 239 -13.53 -3.09 5.67
N ALA A 240 -14.44 -2.60 6.52
CA ALA A 240 -14.18 -1.43 7.37
C ALA A 240 -13.10 -1.73 8.43
N GLU A 241 -12.95 -3.00 8.82
CA GLU A 241 -11.93 -3.44 9.77
C GLU A 241 -10.59 -3.72 9.07
N ARG A 242 -9.51 -3.24 9.67
CA ARG A 242 -8.13 -3.53 9.24
C ARG A 242 -7.37 -4.17 10.39
N GLU A 243 -7.16 -5.48 10.29
CA GLU A 243 -6.29 -6.20 11.22
C GLU A 243 -4.81 -5.90 10.90
N THR A 244 -4.09 -5.32 11.86
CA THR A 244 -2.63 -5.17 11.77
C THR A 244 -1.96 -6.53 11.97
N LYS A 245 -1.35 -7.08 10.91
CA LYS A 245 -0.66 -8.39 10.99
C LYS A 245 0.77 -8.31 11.53
N SER A 246 1.41 -7.17 11.32
CA SER A 246 2.79 -6.91 11.76
C SER A 246 3.07 -5.42 11.84
N ILE A 247 3.99 -5.03 12.72
CA ILE A 247 4.54 -3.67 12.79
C ILE A 247 6.07 -3.78 12.61
N SER A 248 6.65 -2.96 11.74
CA SER A 248 8.09 -2.96 11.50
C SER A 248 8.65 -1.54 11.44
N ALA A 249 9.94 -1.45 11.74
CA ALA A 249 10.76 -0.26 11.74
C ALA A 249 12.02 -0.61 10.94
N GLU A 250 12.29 0.12 9.87
CA GLU A 250 13.46 -0.09 9.02
C GLU A 250 14.16 1.24 8.74
N GLU A 251 15.46 1.19 8.48
CA GLU A 251 16.28 2.33 8.08
C GLU A 251 17.27 1.91 7.01
N THR A 252 17.29 2.63 5.88
CA THR A 252 18.38 2.56 4.91
C THR A 252 19.39 3.62 5.25
N PHE A 253 20.63 3.22 5.49
CA PHE A 253 21.69 4.15 5.85
C PHE A 253 22.22 4.88 4.62
N GLU A 254 22.66 6.12 4.83
CA GLU A 254 23.33 6.93 3.79
C GLU A 254 24.68 6.30 3.41
N VAL A 255 25.42 5.84 4.42
CA VAL A 255 26.67 5.08 4.28
C VAL A 255 26.46 3.71 4.89
N ASP A 256 26.95 2.66 4.23
CA ASP A 256 26.82 1.30 4.75
C ASP A 256 27.58 1.17 6.08
N ILE A 257 27.00 0.42 7.02
CA ILE A 257 27.56 0.18 8.34
C ILE A 257 28.09 -1.26 8.39
N ASP A 258 29.34 -1.44 8.80
CA ASP A 258 30.02 -2.73 8.90
C ASP A 258 30.51 -3.04 10.32
N GLU A 259 30.15 -2.20 11.29
CA GLU A 259 30.45 -2.36 12.72
C GLU A 259 29.22 -2.76 13.53
N LEU A 260 29.41 -3.61 14.54
CA LEU A 260 28.31 -4.13 15.37
C LEU A 260 27.67 -3.04 16.24
N ALA A 261 28.47 -2.20 16.90
CA ALA A 261 27.96 -1.23 17.86
C ALA A 261 26.99 -0.22 17.23
N PRO A 262 27.28 0.40 16.06
CA PRO A 262 26.32 1.27 15.39
C PRO A 262 25.05 0.52 14.93
N LEU A 263 25.15 -0.74 14.50
CA LEU A 263 23.96 -1.54 14.15
C LEU A 263 23.08 -1.83 15.37
N ALA A 264 23.69 -2.16 16.50
CA ALA A 264 23.00 -2.43 17.76
C ALA A 264 22.27 -1.19 18.28
N GLU A 265 22.90 -0.02 18.22
CA GLU A 265 22.28 1.27 18.58
C GLU A 265 21.03 1.55 17.73
N ARG A 266 21.10 1.28 16.41
CA ARG A 266 19.94 1.43 15.52
C ARG A 266 18.82 0.46 15.84
N LEU A 267 19.15 -0.80 16.17
CA LEU A 267 18.14 -1.77 16.61
C LEU A 267 17.45 -1.35 17.91
N GLU A 268 18.18 -0.78 18.87
CA GLU A 268 17.61 -0.28 20.11
C GLU A 268 16.57 0.82 19.86
N ALA A 269 16.95 1.87 19.11
CA ALA A 269 16.03 2.94 18.75
C ALA A 269 14.79 2.43 17.98
N MET A 270 14.97 1.43 17.10
CA MET A 270 13.84 0.82 16.40
C MET A 270 12.95 -0.01 17.32
N ALA A 271 13.51 -0.75 18.28
CA ALA A 271 12.76 -1.53 19.25
C ALA A 271 11.90 -0.64 20.15
N GLU A 272 12.42 0.51 20.60
CA GLU A 272 11.65 1.51 21.33
C GLU A 272 10.47 2.05 20.51
N ARG A 273 10.72 2.37 19.23
CA ARG A 273 9.68 2.85 18.32
C ARG A 273 8.59 1.79 18.07
N LEU A 274 8.98 0.52 17.96
CA LEU A 274 8.05 -0.60 17.84
C LEU A 274 7.21 -0.76 19.12
N ALA A 275 7.85 -0.77 20.28
CA ALA A 275 7.18 -0.86 21.57
C ALA A 275 6.15 0.27 21.77
N GLY A 276 6.54 1.51 21.48
CA GLY A 276 5.63 2.65 21.51
C GLY A 276 4.46 2.52 20.51
N SER A 277 4.70 1.93 19.34
CA SER A 277 3.64 1.69 18.34
C SER A 277 2.68 0.60 18.76
N LEU A 278 3.19 -0.48 19.36
CA LEU A 278 2.40 -1.57 19.94
C LEU A 278 1.52 -1.06 21.09
N ALA A 279 2.11 -0.30 22.02
CA ALA A 279 1.40 0.27 23.16
C ALA A 279 0.27 1.20 22.72
N LYS A 280 0.51 2.09 21.74
CA LYS A 280 -0.52 2.97 21.18
C LYS A 280 -1.68 2.22 20.52
N GLN A 281 -1.42 1.02 19.99
CA GLN A 281 -2.43 0.18 19.35
C GLN A 281 -3.05 -0.86 20.30
N GLY A 282 -2.60 -0.94 21.56
CA GLY A 282 -3.05 -1.98 22.50
C GLY A 282 -2.70 -3.40 22.04
N LEU A 283 -1.57 -3.57 21.34
CA LEU A 283 -1.15 -4.85 20.76
C LEU A 283 0.09 -5.41 21.47
N VAL A 284 0.18 -6.73 21.52
CA VAL A 284 1.42 -7.48 21.79
C VAL A 284 1.70 -8.44 20.65
N GLY A 285 2.96 -8.74 20.38
CA GLY A 285 3.36 -9.68 19.33
C GLY A 285 4.29 -10.77 19.85
N ARG A 286 4.38 -11.88 19.14
CA ARG A 286 5.19 -13.04 19.58
C ARG A 286 6.49 -13.19 18.81
N THR A 287 6.49 -12.80 17.53
CA THR A 287 7.59 -13.13 16.61
C THR A 287 8.34 -11.87 16.23
N VAL A 288 9.61 -11.79 16.66
CA VAL A 288 10.53 -10.73 16.26
C VAL A 288 11.27 -11.17 15.00
N THR A 289 11.37 -10.27 14.03
CA THR A 289 12.02 -10.48 12.75
C THR A 289 13.09 -9.43 12.53
N LEU A 290 14.33 -9.86 12.32
CA LEU A 290 15.44 -9.05 11.85
C LEU A 290 15.47 -9.10 10.31
N LYS A 291 15.71 -7.95 9.71
CA LYS A 291 15.97 -7.79 8.29
C LYS A 291 17.28 -7.04 8.08
N LEU A 292 18.15 -7.61 7.26
CA LEU A 292 19.39 -6.98 6.80
C LEU A 292 19.37 -6.91 5.29
N ARG A 293 19.84 -5.81 4.72
CA ARG A 293 20.13 -5.70 3.29
C ARG A 293 21.57 -5.29 3.10
N SER A 294 22.28 -5.99 2.23
CA SER A 294 23.65 -5.67 1.83
C SER A 294 23.72 -4.64 0.70
N ALA A 295 24.92 -4.17 0.40
CA ALA A 295 25.18 -3.18 -0.65
C ALA A 295 24.71 -3.61 -2.06
N ASP A 296 24.77 -4.92 -2.35
CA ASP A 296 24.29 -5.56 -3.57
C ASP A 296 22.77 -5.80 -3.60
N PHE A 297 22.04 -5.27 -2.61
CA PHE A 297 20.59 -5.42 -2.41
C PHE A 297 20.11 -6.83 -2.01
N THR A 298 21.01 -7.77 -1.75
CA THR A 298 20.65 -9.06 -1.17
C THR A 298 20.02 -8.86 0.20
N THR A 299 18.85 -9.48 0.44
CA THR A 299 18.08 -9.31 1.68
C THR A 299 18.08 -10.60 2.49
N LEU A 300 18.55 -10.50 3.73
CA LEU A 300 18.47 -11.54 4.74
C LEU A 300 17.30 -11.25 5.69
N THR A 301 16.49 -12.25 5.98
CA THR A 301 15.43 -12.15 6.98
C THR A 301 15.51 -13.34 7.93
N ARG A 302 15.46 -13.06 9.23
CA ARG A 302 15.53 -14.05 10.30
C ARG A 302 14.52 -13.71 11.37
N SER A 303 13.85 -14.72 11.90
CA SER A 303 12.79 -14.52 12.87
C SER A 303 12.95 -15.48 14.03
N ALA A 304 12.58 -15.03 15.22
CA ALA A 304 12.48 -15.84 16.43
C ALA A 304 11.13 -15.56 17.09
N SER A 305 10.46 -16.62 17.53
CA SER A 305 9.20 -16.52 18.28
C SER A 305 9.46 -16.76 19.76
N GLY A 306 9.06 -15.81 20.60
CA GLY A 306 9.08 -15.98 22.06
C GLY A 306 7.96 -16.89 22.55
N HIS A 307 8.08 -17.36 23.80
CA HIS A 307 7.02 -18.13 24.47
C HIS A 307 5.79 -17.25 24.77
N ALA A 308 6.02 -16.05 25.31
CA ALA A 308 5.00 -15.05 25.59
C ALA A 308 4.98 -13.96 24.51
N ALA A 309 3.79 -13.41 24.24
CA ALA A 309 3.68 -12.20 23.43
C ALA A 309 4.15 -10.99 24.25
N THR A 310 4.85 -10.06 23.61
CA THR A 310 5.46 -8.89 24.24
C THR A 310 5.16 -7.60 23.50
N ALA A 311 5.19 -6.49 24.23
CA ALA A 311 5.34 -5.14 23.70
C ALA A 311 6.55 -4.41 24.33
N SER A 312 7.40 -5.13 25.06
CA SER A 312 8.58 -4.57 25.72
C SER A 312 9.70 -4.29 24.71
N ALA A 313 10.18 -3.05 24.70
CA ALA A 313 11.33 -2.64 23.90
C ALA A 313 12.58 -3.48 24.24
N GLU A 314 12.80 -3.78 25.51
CA GLU A 314 13.92 -4.58 25.99
C GLU A 314 13.89 -6.00 25.40
N VAL A 315 12.73 -6.66 25.43
CA VAL A 315 12.58 -8.03 24.89
C VAL A 315 12.76 -8.03 23.37
N ILE A 316 12.18 -7.04 22.67
CA ILE A 316 12.30 -6.92 21.21
C ILE A 316 13.77 -6.67 20.82
N ARG A 317 14.45 -5.76 21.52
CA ARG A 317 15.87 -5.43 21.33
C ARG A 317 16.75 -6.66 21.54
N ALA A 318 16.57 -7.36 22.67
CA ALA A 318 17.38 -8.54 22.99
C ALA A 318 17.24 -9.64 21.93
N GLN A 319 16.03 -9.91 21.46
CA GLN A 319 15.80 -10.89 20.40
C GLN A 319 16.39 -10.43 19.05
N ALA A 320 16.23 -9.16 18.69
CA ALA A 320 16.79 -8.63 17.45
C ALA A 320 18.33 -8.63 17.47
N ALA A 321 18.95 -8.31 18.60
CA ALA A 321 20.40 -8.36 18.80
C ALA A 321 20.94 -9.80 18.68
N ALA A 322 20.31 -10.77 19.34
CA ALA A 322 20.69 -12.18 19.21
C ALA A 322 20.58 -12.69 17.76
N LEU A 323 19.54 -12.27 17.04
CA LEU A 323 19.39 -12.58 15.62
C LEU A 323 20.50 -11.93 14.79
N LEU A 324 20.93 -10.71 15.12
CA LEU A 324 22.00 -10.00 14.41
C LEU A 324 23.33 -10.73 14.63
N GLU A 325 23.72 -10.96 15.88
CA GLU A 325 24.96 -11.64 16.26
C GLU A 325 25.09 -13.03 15.63
N SER A 326 23.98 -13.77 15.51
CA SER A 326 24.00 -15.13 14.94
C SER A 326 24.02 -15.18 13.42
N ASN A 327 23.71 -14.07 12.72
CA ASN A 327 23.45 -14.08 11.28
C ASN A 327 24.22 -13.02 10.49
N TRP A 328 25.04 -12.21 11.15
CA TRP A 328 25.86 -11.18 10.52
C TRP A 328 27.32 -11.31 11.00
N ALA A 329 28.26 -11.16 10.06
CA ALA A 329 29.69 -11.21 10.35
C ALA A 329 30.28 -9.79 10.40
N PRO A 330 31.12 -9.47 11.39
CA PRO A 330 31.85 -8.20 11.43
C PRO A 330 32.59 -7.90 10.12
N GLY A 331 32.51 -6.65 9.66
CA GLY A 331 33.09 -6.22 8.39
C GLY A 331 32.22 -6.47 7.17
N GLN A 332 31.07 -7.16 7.29
CA GLN A 332 30.11 -7.29 6.20
C GLN A 332 29.24 -6.01 6.12
N PRO A 333 29.30 -5.22 5.03
CA PRO A 333 28.57 -3.96 4.95
C PRO A 333 27.05 -4.16 4.92
N VAL A 334 26.34 -3.46 5.82
CA VAL A 334 24.89 -3.41 5.92
C VAL A 334 24.39 -2.07 5.41
N ARG A 335 23.51 -2.13 4.41
CA ARG A 335 22.86 -0.98 3.77
C ARG A 335 21.55 -0.60 4.45
N LEU A 336 20.79 -1.58 4.92
CA LEU A 336 19.54 -1.39 5.64
C LEU A 336 19.44 -2.40 6.77
N ILE A 337 19.03 -1.93 7.94
CA ILE A 337 18.59 -2.77 9.05
C ILE A 337 17.12 -2.52 9.34
N GLY A 338 16.42 -3.57 9.75
CA GLY A 338 15.03 -3.47 10.16
C GLY A 338 14.69 -4.50 11.21
N VAL A 339 13.80 -4.12 12.11
CA VAL A 339 13.18 -5.02 13.07
C VAL A 339 11.66 -4.93 12.90
N GLY A 340 11.00 -6.07 12.98
CA GLY A 340 9.56 -6.16 12.95
C GLY A 340 9.03 -7.15 13.98
N ILE A 341 7.77 -6.98 14.34
CA ILE A 341 7.04 -7.88 15.23
C ILE A 341 5.73 -8.30 14.58
N SER A 342 5.42 -9.59 14.63
CA SER A 342 4.22 -10.20 14.05
C SER A 342 3.59 -11.20 15.02
N ASN A 343 2.54 -11.90 14.55
CA ASN A 343 1.64 -12.69 15.41
C ASN A 343 1.05 -11.81 16.51
N LEU A 344 0.48 -10.69 16.07
CA LEU A 344 -0.08 -9.67 16.94
C LEU A 344 -1.40 -10.14 17.52
N ARG A 345 -1.68 -9.74 18.76
CA ARG A 345 -2.97 -9.90 19.41
C ARG A 345 -3.23 -8.72 20.35
N PRO A 346 -4.50 -8.40 20.63
CA PRO A 346 -4.83 -7.43 21.67
C PRO A 346 -4.20 -7.82 23.02
N VAL A 347 -3.70 -6.82 23.74
CA VAL A 347 -3.37 -6.94 25.17
C VAL A 347 -4.69 -7.24 25.87
N HIS A 348 -5.00 -8.52 26.13
CA HIS A 348 -6.20 -8.85 26.87
C HIS A 348 -6.12 -8.17 28.24
N ALA A 349 -7.14 -7.39 28.60
CA ALA A 349 -7.28 -6.91 29.97
C ALA A 349 -7.40 -8.16 30.88
N PRO A 350 -6.73 -8.18 32.05
CA PRO A 350 -6.96 -9.26 33.01
C PRO A 350 -8.42 -9.20 33.45
N GLY A 351 -9.26 -10.15 33.01
CA GLY A 351 -10.66 -10.21 33.48
C GLY A 351 -11.71 -10.95 32.65
N GLN A 352 -11.41 -11.51 31.47
CA GLN A 352 -12.37 -12.40 30.79
C GLN A 352 -11.64 -13.61 30.21
N LEU A 353 -11.66 -14.71 30.96
CA LEU A 353 -11.47 -16.04 30.39
C LEU A 353 -12.63 -16.32 29.42
N PRO A 354 -12.39 -16.88 28.23
CA PRO A 354 -13.45 -17.50 27.45
C PRO A 354 -14.11 -18.58 28.31
N MET A 355 -15.43 -18.53 28.44
CA MET A 355 -16.22 -19.47 29.24
C MET A 355 -16.38 -20.82 28.49
N GLU A 356 -15.28 -21.38 27.97
CA GLU A 356 -15.28 -22.65 27.23
C GLU A 356 -14.22 -23.66 27.71
N GLU A 357 -13.42 -23.33 28.73
CA GLU A 357 -12.50 -24.29 29.37
C GLU A 357 -12.82 -24.54 30.86
N LEU A 358 -14.10 -24.61 31.19
CA LEU A 358 -14.58 -25.23 32.44
C LEU A 358 -15.79 -26.11 32.12
N GLY A 359 -15.51 -27.31 31.60
CA GLY A 359 -16.47 -28.39 31.43
C GLY A 359 -15.80 -29.72 31.77
N ALA A 360 -16.00 -30.16 33.01
CA ALA A 360 -15.82 -31.53 33.45
C ALA A 360 -16.89 -32.46 32.85
#